data_AF-A0A2A6E520-F1
#
_entry.id   AF-A0A2A6E520-F1
#
_cell.length_a   1.000
_cell.length_b   1.000
_cell.length_c   1.000
_cell.angle_alpha   90.00
_cell.angle_beta   90.00
_cell.angle_gamma   90.00
#
_symmetry.space_group_name_H-M   'P 1'
#
loop_
_entity.id
_entity.type
_entity.pdbx_description
1 polymer ?
#
loop_
_entity_poly.entity_id
_entity_poly.type
_entity_poly.pdbx_seq_one_letter_code
_entity_poly.pdbx_strand_id
1 'polypeptide(L)' 'MFKAGHIEGAILIDVTEKDFLAKADSLLDKSRPVAVYCRSGRRSRRAAEMLVEKGYTVHNLNEGYHEWRLYQEGKKT' A
#
# COMPACT_ATOMS: atom_id res chain seq x y z
N MET A 1 -0.09 -12.75 -1.97
CA MET A 1 0.92 -11.82 -1.42
C MET A 1 0.86 -11.74 0.09
N PHE A 2 -0.31 -11.47 0.70
CA PHE A 2 -0.41 -11.32 2.16
C PHE A 2 0.13 -12.52 2.96
N LYS A 3 -0.13 -13.75 2.49
CA LYS A 3 0.40 -15.00 3.09
C LYS A 3 1.90 -15.25 2.86
N ALA A 4 2.55 -14.57 1.92
CA ALA A 4 3.97 -14.73 1.59
C ALA A 4 4.87 -13.71 2.33
N GLY A 5 4.32 -13.05 3.34
CA GLY A 5 4.93 -11.90 4.02
C GLY A 5 4.29 -10.58 3.58
N HIS A 6 4.00 -9.74 4.56
CA HIS A 6 3.49 -8.39 4.41
C HIS A 6 4.14 -7.50 5.47
N ILE A 7 4.11 -6.18 5.27
CA ILE A 7 4.55 -5.23 6.29
C ILE A 7 3.63 -5.38 7.51
N GLU A 8 4.20 -5.55 8.69
CA GLU A 8 3.44 -5.71 9.93
C GLU A 8 2.47 -4.54 10.13
N GLY A 9 1.23 -4.85 10.54
CA GLY A 9 0.16 -3.86 10.70
C GLY A 9 -0.49 -3.40 9.39
N ALA A 10 -0.04 -3.86 8.22
CA ALA A 10 -0.70 -3.54 6.96
C ALA A 10 -2.06 -4.24 6.84
N ILE A 11 -3.07 -3.50 6.38
CA ILE A 11 -4.36 -4.06 5.96
C ILE A 11 -4.35 -4.41 4.47
N LEU A 12 -5.04 -5.47 4.09
CA LEU A 12 -5.16 -5.88 2.69
C LEU A 12 -6.39 -5.23 2.04
N ILE A 13 -6.14 -4.31 1.12
CA ILE A 13 -7.16 -3.76 0.21
C ILE A 13 -6.64 -3.93 -1.22
N ASP A 14 -7.31 -4.76 -2.02
CA ASP A 14 -6.82 -5.10 -3.37
C ASP A 14 -7.31 -4.10 -4.41
N VAL A 15 -6.36 -3.39 -5.04
CA VAL A 15 -6.62 -2.40 -6.09
C VAL A 15 -7.22 -2.99 -7.37
N THR A 16 -7.12 -4.31 -7.58
CA THR A 16 -7.72 -4.95 -8.76
C THR A 16 -9.21 -5.25 -8.60
N GLU A 17 -9.71 -5.20 -7.36
CA GLU A 17 -11.12 -5.42 -7.07
C GLU A 17 -11.96 -4.19 -7.38
N LYS A 18 -13.20 -4.42 -7.84
CA LYS A 18 -14.13 -3.34 -8.21
C LYS A 18 -14.52 -2.47 -7.00
N ASP A 19 -14.46 -3.02 -5.80
CA ASP A 19 -14.85 -2.37 -4.56
C ASP A 19 -13.67 -1.72 -3.80
N PHE A 20 -12.49 -1.60 -4.44
CA PHE A 20 -11.28 -1.03 -3.84
C PHE A 20 -11.52 0.31 -3.11
N LEU A 21 -12.15 1.27 -3.78
CA LEU A 21 -12.40 2.61 -3.20
C LEU A 21 -13.44 2.57 -2.06
N ALA A 22 -14.45 1.71 -2.18
CA ALA A 22 -15.45 1.55 -1.12
C ALA A 22 -14.83 0.93 0.14
N LYS A 23 -13.96 -0.08 -0.03
CA LYS A 23 -13.18 -0.66 1.07
C LYS A 23 -12.21 0.34 1.67
N ALA A 24 -11.54 1.16 0.85
CA ALA A 24 -10.67 2.23 1.32
C ALA A 24 -11.46 3.22 2.21
N ASP A 25 -12.59 3.73 1.74
CA ASP A 25 -13.45 4.65 2.52
C ASP A 25 -13.99 4.02 3.81
N SER A 26 -14.20 2.70 3.85
CA SER A 26 -14.68 2.01 5.05
C SER A 26 -13.58 1.66 6.06
N LEU A 27 -12.33 1.49 5.62
CA LEU A 27 -11.26 0.93 6.45
C LEU A 27 -10.15 1.93 6.77
N LEU A 28 -10.05 3.03 6.02
CA LEU A 28 -9.00 4.03 6.17
C LEU A 28 -9.55 5.32 6.78
N ASP A 29 -8.73 5.94 7.62
CA ASP A 29 -9.00 7.25 8.19
C ASP A 29 -8.43 8.34 7.25
N LYS A 30 -9.32 9.15 6.67
CA LYS A 30 -8.94 10.24 5.74
C LYS A 30 -8.13 11.35 6.40
N SER A 31 -8.13 11.47 7.72
CA SER A 31 -7.33 12.47 8.44
C SER A 31 -5.85 12.07 8.55
N ARG A 32 -5.51 10.82 8.23
CA ARG A 32 -4.16 10.28 8.36
C ARG A 32 -3.56 9.98 6.98
N PRO A 33 -2.25 10.23 6.77
CA PRO A 33 -1.58 9.80 5.55
C PRO A 33 -1.65 8.28 5.38
N VAL A 34 -1.93 7.84 4.15
CA VAL A 34 -2.02 6.42 3.79
C VAL A 34 -0.75 6.01 3.06
N ALA A 35 -0.03 5.03 3.59
CA ALA A 35 1.06 4.39 2.89
C ALA A 35 0.53 3.20 2.06
N VAL A 36 0.87 3.15 0.77
CA VAL A 36 0.48 2.04 -0.11
C VAL A 36 1.70 1.33 -0.68
N TYR A 37 1.60 0.01 -0.81
CA TYR A 37 2.63 -0.80 -1.44
C TYR A 37 2.02 -2.02 -2.12
N CYS A 38 2.78 -2.62 -3.03
CA CYS A 38 2.46 -3.92 -3.60
C CYS A 38 3.76 -4.74 -3.71
N ARG A 39 3.80 -5.76 -4.57
CA ARG A 39 5.02 -6.57 -4.72
C ARG A 39 6.21 -5.78 -5.25
N SER A 40 5.95 -5.03 -6.32
CA SER A 40 6.96 -4.50 -7.24
C SER A 40 6.56 -3.11 -7.77
N GLY A 41 5.85 -2.33 -6.97
CA GLY A 41 5.43 -0.95 -7.32
C GLY A 41 4.26 -0.74 -8.27
N ARG A 42 4.02 -1.64 -9.24
CA ARG A 42 3.04 -1.37 -10.32
C ARG A 42 1.61 -1.16 -9.83
N ARG A 43 1.12 -2.02 -8.93
CA ARG A 43 -0.26 -1.93 -8.41
C ARG A 43 -0.43 -0.79 -7.41
N SER A 44 0.60 -0.53 -6.61
CA SER A 44 0.54 0.54 -5.61
C SER A 44 0.59 1.93 -6.23
N ARG A 45 1.22 2.10 -7.41
CA ARG A 45 1.08 3.35 -8.21
C ARG A 45 -0.38 3.63 -8.58
N ARG A 46 -1.06 2.63 -9.17
CA ARG A 46 -2.49 2.73 -9.49
C ARG A 46 -3.35 3.01 -8.25
N ALA A 47 -3.07 2.32 -7.14
CA ALA A 47 -3.78 2.54 -5.89
C ALA A 47 -3.59 3.98 -5.38
N ALA A 48 -2.37 4.50 -5.47
CA ALA A 48 -2.05 5.85 -5.05
C ALA A 48 -2.79 6.89 -5.88
N GLU A 49 -2.79 6.77 -7.20
CA GLU A 49 -3.53 7.66 -8.12
C GLU A 49 -5.02 7.72 -7.74
N MET A 50 -5.67 6.56 -7.63
CA MET A 50 -7.10 6.47 -7.29
C MET A 50 -7.43 7.05 -5.91
N LEU A 51 -6.55 6.86 -4.91
CA LEU A 51 -6.74 7.38 -3.56
C LEU A 51 -6.50 8.89 -3.48
N VAL A 52 -5.51 9.42 -4.21
CA VAL A 52 -5.26 10.87 -4.30
C VAL A 52 -6.47 11.57 -4.95
N GLU A 53 -7.00 11.02 -6.04
CA GLU A 53 -8.24 11.52 -6.67
C GLU A 53 -9.43 11.52 -5.72
N LYS A 54 -9.45 10.59 -4.76
CA LYS A 54 -10.49 10.48 -3.72
C LYS A 54 -10.27 11.41 -2.51
N GLY A 55 -9.18 12.17 -2.52
CA GLY A 55 -8.84 13.16 -1.49
C GLY A 55 -7.99 12.63 -0.33
N TYR A 56 -7.38 11.46 -0.46
CA TYR A 56 -6.43 10.97 0.55
C TYR A 56 -5.06 11.63 0.37
N THR A 57 -4.37 11.87 1.49
CA THR A 57 -2.91 12.08 1.47
C THR A 57 -2.23 10.72 1.37
N VAL A 58 -1.48 10.47 0.29
CA VAL A 58 -0.92 9.14 0.00
C VAL A 58 0.59 9.18 -0.16
N HIS A 59 1.27 8.19 0.42
CA HIS A 59 2.68 7.89 0.17
C HIS A 59 2.81 6.51 -0.48
N ASN A 60 3.37 6.45 -1.69
CA ASN A 60 3.58 5.18 -2.39
C ASN A 60 5.00 4.67 -2.14
N LEU A 61 5.11 3.44 -1.65
CA LEU A 61 6.36 2.69 -1.67
C LEU A 61 6.60 2.18 -3.09
N ASN A 62 7.23 3.03 -3.91
CA ASN A 62 7.38 2.84 -5.35
C ASN A 62 8.07 1.53 -5.73
N GLU A 63 9.08 1.11 -4.99
CA GLU A 63 9.82 -0.13 -5.29
C GLU A 63 9.09 -1.39 -4.79
N GLY A 64 8.09 -1.23 -3.94
CA GLY A 64 7.28 -2.32 -3.39
C GLY A 64 7.96 -3.12 -2.27
N TYR A 65 7.32 -4.22 -1.90
CA TYR A 65 7.67 -5.05 -0.75
C TYR A 65 9.04 -5.72 -0.87
N HIS A 66 9.50 -6.02 -2.10
CA HIS A 66 10.80 -6.66 -2.30
C HIS A 66 11.95 -5.76 -1.83
N GLU A 67 12.00 -4.51 -2.27
CA GLU A 67 13.04 -3.58 -1.81
C GLU A 67 12.88 -3.22 -0.33
N TRP A 68 11.64 -3.13 0.17
CA TRP A 68 11.42 -2.96 1.60
C TRP A 68 12.05 -4.07 2.43
N ARG A 69 11.91 -5.33 2.00
CA ARG A 69 12.53 -6.49 2.65
C ARG A 69 14.05 -6.37 2.69
N LEU A 70 14.68 -6.04 1.55
CA LEU A 70 16.12 -5.85 1.48
C LEU A 70 16.61 -4.72 2.39
N TYR A 71 15.88 -3.61 2.43
CA TYR A 71 16.17 -2.50 3.33
C TYR A 71 16.09 -2.89 4.82
N GLN A 72 15.09 -3.69 5.20
CA GLN A 72 14.97 -4.20 6.57
C GLN A 72 16.10 -5.17 6.94
N GLU A 73 16.59 -5.95 5.98
CA GLU A 73 17.71 -6.88 6.17
C GLU A 73 19.04 -6.11 6.29
N GLY A 74 19.27 -5.07 5.50
CA GLY A 74 20.46 -4.21 5.58
C GLY A 74 20.55 -3.34 6.84
N LYS A 75 19.44 -3.11 7.56
CA LYS A 75 19.43 -2.44 8.88
C LYS A 75 19.90 -3.31 10.04
N LYS A 76 20.01 -4.62 9.83
CA LYS A 76 20.39 -5.57 10.89
C LYS A 76 21.92 -5.75 11.02
N THR A 77 22.68 -5.09 10.16
CA THR A 77 24.14 -4.89 10.24
C THR A 77 24.44 -3.50 10.72
#